data_AF-A0A941N246-F1
#
_entry.id   AF-A0A941N246-F1
#
_cell.length_a   1.000
_cell.length_b   1.000
_cell.length_c   1.000
_cell.angle_alpha   90.00
_cell.angle_beta   90.00
_cell.angle_gamma   90.00
#
_symmetry.space_group_name_H-M   'P 1'
#
loop_
_entity.id
_entity.type
_entity.pdbx_description
1 polymer ?
#
loop_
_entity_poly.entity_id
_entity_poly.type
_entity_poly.pdbx_seq_one_letter_code
_entity_poly.pdbx_strand_id
1 'polypeptide(L)'
;KGALINLGLLYEDAENYSAAAFCFKRVLDVFPDDQRALLYLKDIESAHDMYYDEETLRNQARLKQILEIPVTDFELSVRSRNCLQKMGVRYLGDLTRLSEQDLMGGKNFGETSLREIKQMLESKGLSLGQFVMKEKPRDYGYQESLSPQQQALLNRPVADLNLSVRARKCMSRLGITTLGELILRNPDELLESKNFGVTSLNEVRAKLSDLGLRLRND
;
A
#
# COMPACT_ATOMS: atom_id res chain seq x y z
N LYS A 1 6.91 -1.69 -35.40
CA LYS A 1 6.24 -3.00 -35.19
C LYS A 1 7.20 -4.17 -35.46
N GLY A 2 7.54 -4.48 -36.72
CA GLY A 2 8.41 -5.63 -37.05
C GLY A 2 9.79 -5.63 -36.39
N ALA A 3 10.48 -4.48 -36.37
CA ALA A 3 11.80 -4.38 -35.74
C ALA A 3 11.79 -4.69 -34.23
N LEU A 4 10.72 -4.30 -33.52
CA LEU A 4 10.60 -4.51 -32.07
C LEU A 4 10.18 -5.94 -31.73
N ILE A 5 9.36 -6.56 -32.59
CA ILE A 5 9.04 -8.00 -32.50
C ILE A 5 10.32 -8.82 -32.73
N ASN A 6 11.09 -8.52 -33.78
CA ASN A 6 12.33 -9.23 -34.06
C ASN A 6 13.36 -9.05 -32.93
N LEU A 7 13.44 -7.85 -32.36
CA LEU A 7 14.29 -7.61 -31.18
C LEU A 7 13.81 -8.41 -29.96
N GLY A 8 12.50 -8.51 -29.74
CA GLY A 8 11.92 -9.35 -28.69
C GLY A 8 12.30 -10.82 -28.85
N LEU A 9 12.20 -11.35 -30.08
CA LEU A 9 12.60 -12.72 -30.39
C LEU A 9 14.10 -12.96 -30.17
N LEU A 10 14.96 -12.00 -30.54
CA LEU A 10 16.39 -12.10 -30.26
C LEU A 10 16.70 -12.13 -28.75
N TYR A 11 15.91 -11.42 -27.94
CA TYR A 11 16.05 -11.49 -26.48
C TYR A 11 15.52 -12.81 -25.91
N GLU A 12 14.47 -13.37 -26.50
CA GLU A 12 13.94 -14.69 -26.16
C GLU A 12 14.96 -15.80 -26.48
N ASP A 13 15.55 -15.78 -27.67
CA ASP A 13 16.62 -16.71 -28.08
C ASP A 13 17.86 -16.61 -27.17
N ALA A 14 18.08 -15.44 -26.55
CA ALA A 14 19.15 -15.19 -25.59
C ALA A 14 18.75 -15.46 -24.13
N GLU A 15 17.59 -16.11 -23.90
CA GLU A 15 17.01 -16.40 -22.58
C GLU A 15 16.76 -15.16 -21.71
N ASN A 16 16.75 -13.96 -22.31
CA ASN A 16 16.46 -12.71 -21.62
C ASN A 16 14.97 -12.37 -21.72
N TYR A 17 14.17 -13.17 -21.04
CA TYR A 17 12.70 -13.06 -21.02
C TYR A 17 12.20 -11.69 -20.54
N SER A 18 12.94 -11.03 -19.63
CA SER A 18 12.59 -9.70 -19.12
C SER A 18 12.64 -8.61 -20.21
N ALA A 19 13.69 -8.63 -21.04
CA ALA A 19 13.86 -7.69 -22.14
C ALA A 19 12.92 -8.04 -23.31
N ALA A 20 12.71 -9.33 -23.57
CA ALA A 20 11.76 -9.82 -24.57
C ALA A 20 10.32 -9.37 -24.24
N ALA A 21 9.87 -9.57 -23.00
CA ALA A 21 8.55 -9.13 -22.53
C ALA A 21 8.37 -7.60 -22.66
N PHE A 22 9.41 -6.82 -22.37
CA PHE A 22 9.39 -5.37 -22.57
C PHE A 22 9.17 -5.01 -24.05
N CYS A 23 9.86 -5.66 -24.97
CA CYS A 23 9.69 -5.44 -26.40
C CYS A 23 8.27 -5.75 -26.87
N PHE A 24 7.69 -6.90 -26.49
CA PHE A 24 6.34 -7.28 -26.89
C PHE A 24 5.26 -6.39 -26.25
N LYS A 25 5.41 -6.04 -24.97
CA LYS A 25 4.50 -5.12 -24.28
C LYS A 25 4.44 -3.74 -24.95
N ARG A 26 5.60 -3.21 -25.36
CA ARG A 26 5.69 -1.95 -26.11
C ARG A 26 5.05 -2.01 -27.48
N VAL A 27 5.01 -3.19 -28.12
CA VAL A 27 4.25 -3.38 -29.37
C VAL A 27 2.76 -3.36 -29.09
N LEU A 28 2.30 -4.01 -28.01
CA LEU A 28 0.89 -4.05 -27.61
C LEU A 28 0.35 -2.70 -27.14
N ASP A 29 1.19 -1.85 -26.55
CA ASP A 29 0.82 -0.47 -26.18
C ASP A 29 0.39 0.36 -27.40
N VAL A 30 0.95 0.08 -28.58
CA VAL A 30 0.65 0.78 -29.84
C VAL A 30 -0.33 -0.01 -30.72
N PHE A 31 -0.28 -1.34 -30.66
CA PHE A 31 -1.10 -2.27 -31.43
C PHE A 31 -1.70 -3.35 -30.52
N PRO A 32 -2.81 -3.05 -29.81
CA PRO A 32 -3.39 -3.97 -28.84
C PRO A 32 -3.86 -5.31 -29.43
N ASP A 33 -4.28 -5.31 -30.70
CA ASP A 33 -4.83 -6.49 -31.38
C ASP A 33 -3.77 -7.34 -32.11
N ASP A 34 -2.47 -7.09 -31.86
CA ASP A 34 -1.42 -7.85 -32.52
C ASP A 34 -1.34 -9.29 -31.98
N GLN A 35 -1.91 -10.23 -32.73
CA GLN A 35 -1.93 -11.66 -32.36
C GLN A 35 -0.54 -12.26 -32.14
N ARG A 36 0.49 -11.77 -32.83
CA ARG A 36 1.86 -12.30 -32.70
C ARG A 36 2.50 -11.83 -31.41
N ALA A 37 2.45 -10.54 -31.12
CA ALA A 37 2.98 -9.98 -29.88
C ALA A 37 2.22 -10.49 -28.65
N LEU A 38 0.90 -10.72 -28.76
CA LEU A 38 0.11 -11.38 -27.71
C LEU A 38 0.57 -12.82 -27.48
N LEU A 39 0.78 -13.59 -28.56
CA LEU A 39 1.23 -14.98 -28.46
C LEU A 39 2.62 -15.05 -27.83
N TYR A 40 3.58 -14.27 -28.33
CA TYR A 40 4.95 -14.24 -27.78
C TYR A 40 4.99 -13.78 -26.33
N LEU A 41 4.19 -12.77 -25.96
CA LEU A 41 4.09 -12.33 -24.56
C LEU A 41 3.55 -13.45 -23.68
N LYS A 42 2.51 -14.18 -24.14
CA LYS A 42 1.93 -15.28 -23.37
C LYS A 42 2.88 -16.48 -23.26
N ASP A 43 3.62 -16.78 -24.31
CA ASP A 43 4.64 -17.85 -24.30
C ASP A 43 5.79 -17.48 -23.34
N ILE A 44 6.20 -16.22 -23.33
CA ILE A 44 7.17 -15.69 -22.36
C ILE A 44 6.62 -15.69 -20.95
N GLU A 45 5.37 -15.27 -20.72
CA GLU A 45 4.73 -15.32 -19.41
C GLU A 45 4.58 -16.75 -18.92
N SER A 46 4.33 -17.71 -19.81
CA SER A 46 4.22 -19.14 -19.48
C SER A 46 5.59 -19.78 -19.22
N ALA A 47 6.61 -19.42 -20.01
CA ALA A 47 8.00 -19.81 -19.79
C ALA A 47 8.55 -19.18 -18.50
N HIS A 48 8.16 -17.94 -18.22
CA HIS A 48 8.44 -17.24 -16.97
C HIS A 48 7.62 -17.84 -15.82
N ASP A 49 6.38 -18.31 -16.01
CA ASP A 49 5.56 -19.02 -15.00
C ASP A 49 6.23 -20.31 -14.50
N MET A 50 7.02 -20.97 -15.35
CA MET A 50 7.90 -22.08 -14.97
C MET A 50 9.16 -21.65 -14.19
N TYR A 51 9.47 -20.34 -14.19
CA TYR A 51 10.55 -19.64 -13.49
C TYR A 51 10.02 -18.47 -12.63
N TYR A 52 8.81 -18.56 -12.05
CA TYR A 52 8.50 -17.75 -10.86
C TYR A 52 9.33 -18.36 -9.76
N ASP A 53 10.54 -17.83 -9.74
CA ASP A 53 11.72 -18.34 -9.10
C ASP A 53 11.35 -18.70 -7.66
N GLU A 54 11.41 -20.00 -7.30
CA GLU A 54 11.33 -20.41 -5.90
C GLU A 54 12.25 -19.51 -5.05
N GLU A 55 13.36 -19.04 -5.62
CA GLU A 55 14.26 -18.07 -5.04
C GLU A 55 13.59 -16.72 -4.72
N THR A 56 12.78 -16.12 -5.60
CA THR A 56 12.07 -14.86 -5.31
C THR A 56 11.03 -15.04 -4.20
N LEU A 57 10.30 -16.16 -4.19
CA LEU A 57 9.33 -16.47 -3.16
C LEU A 57 10.01 -16.73 -1.81
N ARG A 58 11.13 -17.48 -1.82
CA ARG A 58 11.99 -17.72 -0.64
C ARG A 58 12.63 -16.42 -0.14
N ASN A 59 13.09 -15.56 -1.03
CA ASN A 59 13.66 -14.26 -0.69
C ASN A 59 12.60 -13.33 -0.09
N GLN A 60 11.38 -13.33 -0.63
CA GLN A 60 10.27 -12.58 -0.05
C GLN A 60 9.88 -13.13 1.34
N ALA A 61 9.83 -14.45 1.50
CA ALA A 61 9.53 -15.09 2.78
C ALA A 61 10.61 -14.78 3.82
N ARG A 62 11.89 -14.87 3.43
CA ARG A 62 13.04 -14.51 4.27
C ARG A 62 13.00 -13.04 4.66
N LEU A 63 12.69 -12.14 3.73
CA LEU A 63 12.54 -10.72 3.99
C LEU A 63 11.41 -10.46 5.01
N LYS A 64 10.24 -11.09 4.83
CA LYS A 64 9.12 -10.98 5.78
C LYS A 64 9.53 -11.40 7.19
N GLN A 65 10.19 -12.55 7.32
CA GLN A 65 10.69 -13.03 8.61
C GLN A 65 11.68 -12.06 9.26
N ILE A 66 12.59 -11.48 8.46
CA ILE A 66 13.57 -10.51 8.98
C ILE A 66 12.88 -9.23 9.49
N LEU A 67 11.82 -8.77 8.82
CA LEU A 67 11.08 -7.57 9.23
C LEU A 67 10.28 -7.76 10.53
N GLU A 68 9.94 -9.00 10.89
CA GLU A 68 9.25 -9.36 12.13
C GLU A 68 10.19 -9.54 13.33
N ILE A 69 11.51 -9.49 13.12
CA ILE A 69 12.49 -9.58 14.23
C ILE A 69 12.37 -8.31 15.09
N PRO A 70 12.20 -8.46 16.43
CA PRO A 70 12.12 -7.31 17.32
C PRO A 70 13.48 -6.61 17.43
N VAL A 71 13.47 -5.29 17.54
CA VAL A 71 14.71 -4.50 17.61
C VAL A 71 15.45 -4.71 18.95
N THR A 72 14.80 -5.33 19.93
CA THR A 72 15.40 -5.72 21.22
C THR A 72 16.43 -6.84 21.12
N ASP A 73 16.36 -7.67 20.08
CA ASP A 73 17.27 -8.81 19.90
C ASP A 73 18.66 -8.38 19.43
N PHE A 74 18.82 -7.12 19.07
CA PHE A 74 20.08 -6.55 18.59
C PHE A 74 20.83 -5.86 19.72
N GLU A 75 22.16 -5.98 19.69
CA GLU A 75 23.08 -5.32 20.62
C GLU A 75 23.19 -3.82 20.34
N LEU A 76 22.13 -3.10 20.67
CA LEU A 76 22.07 -1.64 20.57
C LEU A 76 22.40 -0.99 21.92
N SER A 77 23.04 0.18 21.85
CA SER A 77 23.29 0.97 23.05
C SER A 77 21.99 1.30 23.78
N VAL A 78 22.07 1.48 25.10
CA VAL A 78 20.92 1.83 25.94
C VAL A 78 20.24 3.12 25.43
N ARG A 79 21.01 4.04 24.84
CA ARG A 79 20.48 5.26 24.23
C ARG A 79 19.65 4.95 22.99
N SER A 80 20.20 4.17 22.06
CA SER A 80 19.51 3.77 20.82
C SER A 80 18.21 3.02 21.13
N ARG A 81 18.20 2.08 22.09
CA ARG A 81 16.99 1.38 22.53
C ARG A 81 15.93 2.32 23.11
N ASN A 82 16.33 3.23 24.00
CA ASN A 82 15.40 4.19 24.60
C ASN A 82 14.82 5.16 23.56
N CYS A 83 15.59 5.56 22.56
CA CYS A 83 15.10 6.40 21.47
C CYS A 83 14.08 5.65 20.60
N LEU A 84 14.40 4.42 20.18
CA LEU A 84 13.50 3.60 19.37
C LEU A 84 12.18 3.30 20.09
N GLN A 85 12.25 3.00 21.39
CA GLN A 85 11.06 2.78 22.22
C GLN A 85 10.18 4.04 22.31
N LYS A 86 10.77 5.23 22.44
CA LYS A 86 10.02 6.50 22.43
C LYS A 86 9.36 6.80 21.09
N MET A 87 9.98 6.37 20.00
CA MET A 87 9.42 6.49 18.64
C MET A 87 8.40 5.38 18.32
N GLY A 88 8.15 4.45 19.24
CA GLY A 88 7.20 3.35 19.04
C GLY A 88 7.70 2.24 18.11
N VAL A 89 9.00 2.22 17.79
CA VAL A 89 9.61 1.21 16.92
C VAL A 89 9.82 -0.07 17.71
N ARG A 90 9.14 -1.15 17.32
CA ARG A 90 9.25 -2.46 17.97
C ARG A 90 9.95 -3.48 17.09
N TYR A 91 9.68 -3.46 15.79
CA TYR A 91 10.21 -4.41 14.84
C TYR A 91 11.13 -3.75 13.81
N LEU A 92 11.98 -4.55 13.19
CA LEU A 92 12.87 -4.09 12.12
C LEU A 92 12.07 -3.52 10.92
N GLY A 93 10.88 -4.06 10.67
CA GLY A 93 9.93 -3.55 9.70
C GLY A 93 9.36 -2.16 10.01
N ASP A 94 9.37 -1.72 11.26
CA ASP A 94 8.96 -0.36 11.64
C ASP A 94 10.14 0.61 11.44
N LEU A 95 11.34 0.17 11.78
CA LEU A 95 12.56 0.97 11.63
C LEU A 95 12.87 1.31 10.17
N THR A 96 12.69 0.34 9.27
CA THR A 96 12.91 0.51 7.83
C THR A 96 11.88 1.43 7.13
N ARG A 97 10.82 1.83 7.85
CA ARG A 97 9.84 2.85 7.41
C ARG A 97 10.19 4.26 7.86
N LEU A 98 11.14 4.41 8.78
CA LEU A 98 11.61 5.71 9.21
C LEU A 98 12.80 6.13 8.35
N SER A 99 12.87 7.43 8.05
CA SER A 99 14.03 8.01 7.38
C SER A 99 15.12 8.36 8.40
N GLU A 100 16.35 8.53 7.91
CA GLU A 100 17.46 9.04 8.72
C GLU A 100 17.13 10.41 9.35
N GLN A 101 16.36 11.24 8.64
CA GLN A 101 15.94 12.56 9.12
C GLN A 101 14.94 12.46 10.27
N ASP A 102 14.01 11.52 10.22
CA ASP A 102 13.01 11.31 11.29
C ASP A 102 13.68 10.84 12.59
N LEU A 103 14.71 9.99 12.45
CA LEU A 103 15.50 9.54 13.58
C LEU A 103 16.31 10.68 14.20
N MET A 104 16.95 11.50 13.37
CA MET A 104 17.73 12.68 13.82
C MET A 104 16.86 13.76 14.49
N GLY A 105 15.57 13.85 14.14
CA GLY A 105 14.61 14.73 14.81
C GLY A 105 14.23 14.28 16.24
N GLY A 106 14.56 13.04 16.61
CA GLY A 106 14.28 12.48 17.93
C GLY A 106 15.05 13.18 19.04
N LYS A 107 14.35 13.60 20.11
CA LYS A 107 14.97 14.21 21.30
C LYS A 107 15.97 13.22 21.92
N ASN A 108 17.26 13.60 21.93
CA ASN A 108 18.40 12.80 22.38
C ASN A 108 18.86 11.69 21.42
N PHE A 109 18.48 11.76 20.14
CA PHE A 109 19.07 10.95 19.10
C PHE A 109 20.40 11.58 18.63
N GLY A 110 21.46 10.78 18.55
CA GLY A 110 22.79 11.25 18.20
C GLY A 110 23.38 10.50 17.01
N GLU A 111 24.45 11.06 16.44
CA GLU A 111 25.17 10.49 15.29
C GLU A 111 25.72 9.08 15.56
N THR A 112 26.08 8.79 16.81
CA THR A 112 26.49 7.46 17.27
C THR A 112 25.34 6.45 17.23
N SER A 113 24.14 6.84 17.70
CA SER A 113 22.94 6.00 17.61
C SER A 113 22.51 5.74 16.17
N LEU A 114 22.62 6.75 15.28
CA LEU A 114 22.33 6.58 13.87
C LEU A 114 23.26 5.55 13.21
N ARG A 115 24.56 5.63 13.51
CA ARG A 115 25.57 4.70 13.00
C ARG A 115 25.33 3.27 13.47
N GLU A 116 25.02 3.08 14.75
CA GLU A 116 24.66 1.77 15.32
C GLU A 116 23.46 1.15 14.60
N ILE A 117 22.40 1.94 14.39
CA ILE A 117 21.17 1.50 13.73
C ILE A 117 21.44 1.14 12.26
N LYS A 118 22.27 1.93 11.56
CA LYS A 118 22.64 1.68 10.16
C LYS A 118 23.46 0.41 10.01
N GLN A 119 24.46 0.19 10.86
CA GLN A 119 25.25 -1.04 10.87
C GLN A 119 24.39 -2.28 11.17
N MET A 120 23.45 -2.16 12.11
CA MET A 120 22.51 -3.23 12.43
C MET A 120 21.64 -3.59 11.22
N LEU A 121 21.09 -2.60 10.52
CA LEU A 121 20.29 -2.84 9.32
C LEU A 121 21.12 -3.46 8.19
N GLU A 122 22.33 -2.96 7.97
CA GLU A 122 23.26 -3.49 6.97
C GLU A 122 23.61 -4.96 7.23
N SER A 123 23.76 -5.36 8.50
CA SER A 123 23.98 -6.78 8.88
C SER A 123 22.85 -7.72 8.46
N LYS A 124 21.64 -7.19 8.25
CA LYS A 124 20.45 -7.92 7.79
C LYS A 124 20.15 -7.70 6.31
N GLY A 125 21.01 -6.97 5.59
CA GLY A 125 20.81 -6.61 4.19
C GLY A 125 19.68 -5.61 3.97
N LEU A 126 19.39 -4.79 4.98
CA LEU A 126 18.34 -3.78 4.96
C LEU A 126 18.94 -2.37 4.99
N SER A 127 18.18 -1.41 4.47
CA SER A 127 18.56 0.01 4.49
C SER A 127 17.50 0.87 5.18
N LEU A 128 17.95 1.93 5.84
CA LEU A 128 17.06 2.98 6.36
C LEU A 128 16.24 3.57 5.21
N GLY A 129 14.95 3.72 5.45
CA GLY A 129 14.02 4.23 4.47
C GLY A 129 13.74 3.35 3.25
N GLN A 130 14.19 2.08 3.23
CA GLN A 130 13.91 1.14 2.13
C GLN A 130 12.40 0.96 1.88
N PHE A 131 11.55 1.17 2.88
CA PHE A 131 10.09 1.11 2.76
C PHE A 131 9.38 2.45 3.03
N VAL A 132 10.11 3.58 3.10
CA VAL A 132 9.53 4.93 3.20
C VAL A 132 8.64 5.26 1.99
N MET A 133 8.89 4.63 0.84
CA MET A 133 8.19 4.89 -0.43
C MET A 133 7.20 3.79 -0.85
N LYS A 134 6.83 2.86 0.05
CA LYS A 134 5.76 1.89 -0.19
C LYS A 134 4.62 2.06 0.81
N GLU A 135 4.09 3.26 0.90
CA GLU A 135 2.65 3.39 1.10
C GLU A 135 1.96 3.17 -0.25
N LYS A 136 1.72 1.89 -0.60
CA LYS A 136 0.32 1.62 -0.90
C LYS A 136 -0.33 1.64 0.49
N PRO A 137 -1.38 2.45 0.72
CA PRO A 137 -2.09 2.41 1.99
C PRO A 137 -2.36 0.94 2.33
N ARG A 138 -2.14 0.55 3.59
CA ARG A 138 -2.46 -0.78 4.09
C ARG A 138 -3.97 -0.97 3.96
N ASP A 139 -4.36 -1.39 2.77
CA ASP A 139 -5.69 -1.76 2.34
C ASP A 139 -5.92 -3.18 2.86
N TYR A 140 -6.27 -3.29 4.14
CA TYR A 140 -6.99 -4.48 4.60
C TYR A 140 -8.43 -4.32 4.12
N GLY A 141 -8.67 -4.72 2.88
CA GLY A 141 -9.99 -4.67 2.26
C GLY A 141 -9.92 -4.94 0.76
N TYR A 142 -9.73 -6.20 0.38
CA TYR A 142 -10.11 -6.75 -0.93
C TYR A 142 -9.81 -5.85 -2.16
N GLN A 143 -8.63 -6.01 -2.77
CA GLN A 143 -8.54 -5.90 -4.23
C GLN A 143 -9.05 -7.21 -4.86
N GLU A 144 -10.30 -7.59 -4.58
CA GLU A 144 -11.09 -8.22 -5.61
C GLU A 144 -11.71 -7.09 -6.41
N SER A 145 -11.73 -7.25 -7.73
CA SER A 145 -12.53 -6.46 -8.66
C SER A 145 -13.90 -6.14 -8.03
N LEU A 146 -14.06 -4.93 -7.49
CA LEU A 146 -15.34 -4.45 -6.98
C LEU A 146 -16.34 -4.62 -8.12
N SER A 147 -17.39 -5.40 -7.87
CA SER A 147 -18.44 -5.58 -8.88
C SER A 147 -18.93 -4.21 -9.35
N PRO A 148 -19.38 -4.07 -10.62
CA PRO A 148 -19.92 -2.80 -11.12
C PRO A 148 -21.00 -2.20 -10.20
N GLN A 149 -21.71 -3.05 -9.46
CA GLN A 149 -22.71 -2.70 -8.46
C GLN A 149 -22.10 -2.06 -7.20
N GLN A 150 -21.00 -2.60 -6.67
CA GLN A 150 -20.28 -2.03 -5.52
C GLN A 150 -19.64 -0.68 -5.87
N GLN A 151 -19.08 -0.55 -7.08
CA GLN A 151 -18.53 0.73 -7.53
C GLN A 151 -19.63 1.79 -7.68
N ALA A 152 -20.81 1.41 -8.17
CA ALA A 152 -21.98 2.29 -8.24
C ALA A 152 -22.47 2.71 -6.86
N LEU A 153 -22.42 1.83 -5.86
CA LEU A 153 -22.76 2.17 -4.47
C LEU A 153 -21.81 3.22 -3.90
N LEU A 154 -20.49 3.11 -4.14
CA LEU A 154 -19.51 4.08 -3.64
C LEU A 154 -19.64 5.45 -4.31
N ASN A 155 -20.01 5.50 -5.59
CA ASN A 155 -20.22 6.73 -6.33
C ASN A 155 -21.58 7.40 -6.04
N ARG A 156 -22.47 6.72 -5.29
CA ARG A 156 -23.78 7.28 -4.95
C ARG A 156 -23.63 8.50 -4.04
N PRO A 157 -24.35 9.61 -4.31
CA PRO A 157 -24.25 10.80 -3.50
C PRO A 157 -24.83 10.58 -2.09
N VAL A 158 -24.17 11.14 -1.07
CA VAL A 158 -24.63 11.05 0.32
C VAL A 158 -26.00 11.73 0.52
N ALA A 159 -26.39 12.62 -0.39
CA ALA A 159 -27.72 13.24 -0.39
C ALA A 159 -28.87 12.22 -0.55
N ASP A 160 -28.63 11.09 -1.21
CA ASP A 160 -29.61 10.03 -1.42
C ASP A 160 -29.77 9.12 -0.19
N LEU A 161 -28.84 9.21 0.76
CA LEU A 161 -29.07 8.70 2.11
C LEU A 161 -30.05 9.67 2.74
N ASN A 162 -31.27 9.20 3.02
CA ASN A 162 -32.33 9.96 3.70
C ASN A 162 -31.95 10.31 5.16
N LEU A 163 -30.84 11.02 5.34
CA LEU A 163 -30.28 11.48 6.60
C LEU A 163 -31.00 12.72 7.09
N SER A 164 -30.93 12.97 8.39
CA SER A 164 -31.45 14.20 9.00
C SER A 164 -30.79 15.45 8.41
N VAL A 165 -31.52 16.57 8.48
CA VAL A 165 -31.03 17.89 8.03
C VAL A 165 -29.70 18.26 8.72
N ARG A 166 -29.49 17.81 9.97
CA ARG A 166 -28.25 18.01 10.73
C ARG A 166 -27.09 17.22 10.14
N ALA A 167 -27.28 15.93 9.90
CA ALA A 167 -26.28 15.07 9.26
C ALA A 167 -25.94 15.57 7.85
N ARG A 168 -26.93 15.92 7.02
CA ARG A 168 -26.68 16.47 5.67
C ARG A 168 -25.87 17.78 5.70
N LYS A 169 -26.20 18.72 6.59
CA LYS A 169 -25.43 19.97 6.74
C LYS A 169 -23.99 19.73 7.19
N CYS A 170 -23.75 18.69 7.99
CA CYS A 170 -22.41 18.24 8.37
C CYS A 170 -21.65 17.68 7.15
N MET A 171 -22.26 16.77 6.40
CA MET A 171 -21.65 16.18 5.19
C MET A 171 -21.24 17.26 4.18
N SER A 172 -22.14 18.21 3.89
CA SER A 172 -21.81 19.33 3.00
C SER A 172 -20.71 20.24 3.53
N ARG A 173 -20.59 20.41 4.86
CA ARG A 173 -19.52 21.23 5.47
C ARG A 173 -18.17 20.52 5.44
N LEU A 174 -18.16 19.22 5.65
CA LEU A 174 -16.96 18.38 5.57
C LEU A 174 -16.55 18.06 4.12
N GLY A 175 -17.32 18.55 3.14
CA GLY A 175 -17.07 18.29 1.71
C GLY A 175 -17.31 16.84 1.31
N ILE A 176 -18.10 16.09 2.09
CA ILE A 176 -18.42 14.70 1.82
C ILE A 176 -19.60 14.66 0.86
N THR A 177 -19.33 14.28 -0.39
CA THR A 177 -20.32 14.28 -1.47
C THR A 177 -20.77 12.87 -1.83
N THR A 178 -19.88 11.89 -1.72
CA THR A 178 -20.12 10.50 -2.11
C THR A 178 -20.05 9.53 -0.93
N LEU A 179 -20.69 8.37 -1.09
CA LEU A 179 -20.61 7.29 -0.10
C LEU A 179 -19.17 6.80 0.11
N GLY A 180 -18.35 6.77 -0.96
CA GLY A 180 -16.93 6.43 -0.87
C GLY A 180 -16.14 7.37 0.03
N GLU A 181 -16.42 8.67 -0.03
CA GLU A 181 -15.78 9.65 0.87
C GLU A 181 -16.25 9.50 2.32
N LEU A 182 -17.51 9.12 2.52
CA LEU A 182 -18.09 8.95 3.86
C LEU A 182 -17.49 7.76 4.61
N ILE A 183 -17.32 6.61 3.95
CA ILE A 183 -16.77 5.40 4.59
C ILE A 183 -15.30 5.55 4.99
N LEU A 184 -14.57 6.47 4.36
CA LEU A 184 -13.17 6.74 4.66
C LEU A 184 -12.97 7.63 5.90
N ARG A 185 -14.05 8.23 6.42
CA ARG A 185 -14.02 9.12 7.58
C ARG A 185 -14.22 8.37 8.88
N ASN A 186 -13.57 8.87 9.93
CA ASN A 186 -13.68 8.30 11.26
C ASN A 186 -14.91 8.86 12.00
N PRO A 187 -15.59 8.07 12.85
CA PRO A 187 -16.70 8.53 13.68
C PRO A 187 -16.35 9.75 14.55
N ASP A 188 -15.13 9.80 15.08
CA ASP A 188 -14.65 10.89 15.94
C ASP A 188 -14.52 12.22 15.19
N GLU A 189 -14.10 12.18 13.92
CA GLU A 189 -13.99 13.35 13.05
C GLU A 189 -15.38 13.94 12.74
N LEU A 190 -16.39 13.07 12.61
CA LEU A 190 -17.78 13.51 12.43
C LEU A 190 -18.33 14.16 13.71
N LEU A 191 -18.02 13.59 14.89
CA LEU A 191 -18.42 14.12 16.19
C LEU A 191 -17.78 15.46 16.54
N GLU A 192 -16.57 15.73 16.04
CA GLU A 192 -15.90 17.02 16.22
C GLU A 192 -16.58 18.17 15.43
N SER A 193 -17.39 17.82 14.42
CA SER A 193 -18.04 18.82 13.58
C SER A 193 -19.17 19.56 14.32
N LYS A 194 -19.17 20.90 14.22
CA LYS A 194 -20.15 21.75 14.91
C LYS A 194 -21.59 21.38 14.55
N ASN A 195 -22.39 21.07 15.57
CA ASN A 195 -23.80 20.64 15.52
C ASN A 195 -24.03 19.21 15.01
N PHE A 196 -22.99 18.37 14.97
CA PHE A 196 -23.13 16.93 14.82
C PHE A 196 -23.05 16.28 16.19
N GLY A 197 -23.95 15.32 16.44
CA GLY A 197 -24.06 14.67 17.74
C GLY A 197 -24.27 13.17 17.59
N VAL A 198 -24.27 12.47 18.72
CA VAL A 198 -24.36 11.00 18.79
C VAL A 198 -25.58 10.45 18.06
N THR A 199 -26.71 11.16 18.08
CA THR A 199 -27.92 10.77 17.33
C THR A 199 -27.71 10.79 15.81
N SER A 200 -26.99 11.80 15.30
CA SER A 200 -26.68 11.90 13.87
C SER A 200 -25.62 10.89 13.46
N LEU A 201 -24.68 10.55 14.35
CA LEU A 201 -23.71 9.48 14.10
C LEU A 201 -24.40 8.11 14.02
N ASN A 202 -25.28 7.80 14.96
CA ASN A 202 -26.03 6.54 14.97
C ASN A 202 -26.96 6.42 13.75
N GLU A 203 -27.53 7.53 13.29
CA GLU A 203 -28.31 7.59 12.06
C GLU A 203 -27.46 7.26 10.81
N VAL A 204 -26.25 7.85 10.71
CA VAL A 204 -25.30 7.55 9.63
C VAL A 204 -24.87 6.08 9.68
N ARG A 205 -24.53 5.56 10.85
CA ARG A 205 -24.17 4.14 11.05
C ARG A 205 -25.30 3.19 10.62
N ALA A 206 -26.54 3.46 11.05
CA ALA A 206 -27.68 2.63 10.68
C ALA A 206 -27.88 2.60 9.16
N LYS A 207 -27.78 3.77 8.49
CA LYS A 207 -27.96 3.86 7.04
C LYS A 207 -26.82 3.26 6.24
N LEU A 208 -25.60 3.30 6.75
CA LEU A 208 -24.46 2.60 6.14
C LEU A 208 -24.60 1.09 6.34
N SER A 209 -25.05 0.63 7.52
CA SER A 209 -25.31 -0.78 7.81
C SER A 209 -26.42 -1.36 6.93
N ASP A 210 -27.48 -0.59 6.62
CA ASP A 210 -28.53 -0.97 5.66
C ASP A 210 -27.97 -1.26 4.26
N LEU A 211 -26.84 -0.62 3.91
CA LEU A 211 -26.14 -0.77 2.62
C LEU A 211 -24.97 -1.76 2.69
N GLY A 212 -24.75 -2.42 3.83
CA GLY A 212 -23.61 -3.31 4.05
C GLY A 212 -22.26 -2.60 4.14
N LEU A 213 -22.26 -1.28 4.39
CA LEU A 213 -21.06 -0.44 4.52
C LEU A 213 -20.83 -0.06 5.99
N ARG A 214 -19.56 0.19 6.36
CA ARG A 214 -19.18 0.62 7.72
C ARG A 214 -18.25 1.82 7.63
N LEU A 215 -18.24 2.65 8.68
CA LEU A 215 -17.29 3.76 8.79
C LEU A 215 -15.90 3.23 9.12
N ARG A 216 -14.87 4.04 8.84
CA ARG A 216 -13.49 3.70 9.17
C ARG A 216 -13.31 3.64 10.69
N ASN A 217 -12.73 2.55 11.20
CA ASN A 217 -12.53 2.26 12.62
C ASN A 217 -13.83 2.05 13.43
N ASP A 218 -14.84 1.41 12.83
CA ASP A 218 -16.16 1.12 13.44
C ASP A 218 -16.50 -0.38 13.64
#